data_AF-A0A5J5WE38-F1
#
_entry.id   AF-A0A5J5WE38-F1
#
_cell.length_a   1.000
_cell.length_b   1.000
_cell.length_c   1.000
_cell.angle_alpha   90.00
_cell.angle_beta   90.00
_cell.angle_gamma   90.00
#
_symmetry.space_group_name_H-M   'P 1'
#
loop_
_entity.id
_entity.type
_entity.pdbx_description
1 polymer ?
#
loop_
_entity_poly.entity_id
_entity_poly.type
_entity_poly.pdbx_seq_one_letter_code
_entity_poly.pdbx_strand_id
1 'polypeptide(L)'
;MSSSKAGGEPSARGSTSSDRQKEKARLSRTSQILWHAHQNDASAVRKLLQEDRSLVNARDYDNRTPLHVASLHGWIDVATCLLEFGADVNSQDRWRNTPLADAEGAKKHKMIELLKSYGGLSYGQNGSHFEPKPVPPPLPNKCDWEVDPSELDFSNSNIIGKGSFGEILRASWRGTPVAVKRILPSLSDDRLVIQDFRHEVNLLVKLRHPNVVQFLGAVTGKKPLMLITEYLRGGDLHQYLKEKNGLNSSAAINFALDIARGMAYLHNEPNVIIHRDLKPRNVLLVNTSADHLKVGDFGLSKLIKVQNSHDVYKMTGETGSCESLKDFLRI
;
A
#
# COMPACT_ATOMS: atom_id res chain seq x y z
N MET A 1 59.82 -28.57 -21.22
CA MET A 1 58.71 -28.63 -20.25
C MET A 1 58.48 -27.19 -19.76
N SER A 2 57.59 -26.41 -20.39
CA SER A 2 56.15 -26.24 -20.04
C SER A 2 55.99 -25.82 -18.58
N SER A 3 55.41 -24.69 -18.18
CA SER A 3 54.38 -23.80 -18.76
C SER A 3 54.51 -22.41 -18.08
N SER A 4 54.02 -21.29 -18.63
CA SER A 4 52.70 -20.76 -18.27
C SER A 4 52.29 -19.60 -19.19
N LYS A 5 51.06 -19.69 -19.74
CA LYS A 5 50.32 -18.60 -20.39
C LYS A 5 49.39 -17.95 -19.35
N ALA A 6 49.29 -16.63 -19.35
CA ALA A 6 48.15 -15.91 -18.76
C ALA A 6 47.46 -15.11 -19.87
N GLY A 7 46.19 -15.44 -20.11
CA GLY A 7 45.30 -14.73 -21.04
C GLY A 7 44.56 -13.61 -20.32
N GLY A 8 44.39 -12.49 -21.01
CA GLY A 8 43.67 -11.31 -20.53
C GLY A 8 42.17 -11.37 -20.79
N GLU A 9 41.42 -10.73 -19.90
CA GLU A 9 40.01 -10.37 -20.04
C GLU A 9 39.85 -8.82 -20.03
N PRO A 10 38.72 -8.29 -20.54
CA PRO A 10 38.71 -7.03 -21.27
C PRO A 10 38.42 -5.78 -20.43
N SER A 11 39.01 -4.68 -20.87
CA SER A 11 38.88 -3.32 -20.34
C SER A 11 37.51 -2.69 -20.66
N ALA A 12 36.82 -2.23 -19.60
CA ALA A 12 35.63 -1.38 -19.68
C ALA A 12 36.01 0.05 -20.09
N ARG A 13 35.50 0.51 -21.24
CA ARG A 13 35.68 1.87 -21.76
C ARG A 13 34.91 2.89 -20.92
N GLY A 14 35.62 3.86 -20.33
CA GLY A 14 35.04 5.05 -19.70
C GLY A 14 34.57 6.08 -20.73
N SER A 15 33.36 6.62 -20.55
CA SER A 15 32.74 7.67 -21.39
C SER A 15 33.49 9.01 -21.30
N THR A 16 33.70 9.70 -22.42
CA THR A 16 34.46 10.96 -22.48
C THR A 16 33.60 12.19 -22.12
N SER A 17 34.23 13.35 -21.82
CA SER A 17 33.53 14.61 -21.49
C SER A 17 32.66 15.16 -22.65
N SER A 18 33.02 14.85 -23.89
CA SER A 18 32.23 15.16 -25.09
C SER A 18 30.92 14.37 -25.12
N ASP A 19 30.95 13.11 -24.69
CA ASP A 19 29.76 12.25 -24.64
C ASP A 19 28.75 12.76 -23.62
N ARG A 20 29.22 13.24 -22.46
CA ARG A 20 28.36 13.83 -21.41
C ARG A 20 27.68 15.13 -21.87
N GLN A 21 28.35 15.97 -22.67
CA GLN A 21 27.76 17.20 -23.21
C GLN A 21 26.72 16.90 -24.29
N LYS A 22 26.99 15.93 -25.18
CA LYS A 22 26.03 15.45 -26.18
C LYS A 22 24.80 14.82 -25.50
N GLU A 23 25.01 14.05 -24.44
CA GLU A 23 23.93 13.44 -23.65
C GLU A 23 23.07 14.51 -22.94
N LYS A 24 23.69 15.54 -22.34
CA LYS A 24 22.96 16.67 -21.75
C LYS A 24 22.16 17.47 -22.79
N ALA A 25 22.72 17.71 -23.98
CA ALA A 25 22.00 18.37 -25.09
C ALA A 25 20.86 17.50 -25.64
N ARG A 26 21.05 16.18 -25.69
CA ARG A 26 20.02 15.22 -26.10
C ARG A 26 18.88 15.14 -25.08
N LEU A 27 19.19 15.11 -23.78
CA LEU A 27 18.20 15.19 -22.69
C LEU A 27 17.37 16.48 -22.77
N SER A 28 18.00 17.59 -23.17
CA SER A 28 17.31 18.85 -23.43
C SER A 28 16.33 18.76 -24.62
N ARG A 29 16.73 18.12 -25.72
CA ARG A 29 15.88 17.99 -26.93
C ARG A 29 14.76 16.96 -26.78
N THR A 30 15.02 15.83 -26.11
CA THR A 30 13.99 14.86 -25.72
C THR A 30 12.88 15.53 -24.91
N SER A 31 13.26 16.31 -23.89
CA SER A 31 12.29 17.06 -23.09
C SER A 31 11.49 18.06 -23.93
N GLN A 32 12.15 18.71 -24.90
CA GLN A 32 11.52 19.69 -25.77
C GLN A 32 10.46 19.08 -26.69
N ILE A 33 10.74 17.95 -27.37
CA ILE A 33 9.75 17.31 -28.25
C ILE A 33 8.55 16.77 -27.46
N LEU A 34 8.77 16.19 -26.29
CA LEU A 34 7.70 15.73 -25.40
C LEU A 34 6.83 16.90 -24.92
N TRP A 35 7.43 18.04 -24.61
CA TRP A 35 6.71 19.24 -24.22
C TRP A 35 5.83 19.78 -25.35
N HIS A 36 6.36 19.91 -26.57
CA HIS A 36 5.54 20.33 -27.72
C HIS A 36 4.44 19.33 -28.06
N ALA A 37 4.71 18.02 -27.91
CA ALA A 37 3.70 16.98 -28.07
C ALA A 37 2.58 17.08 -27.03
N HIS A 38 2.89 17.51 -25.80
CA HIS A 38 1.88 17.78 -24.76
C HIS A 38 1.03 19.02 -25.08
N GLN A 39 1.64 20.08 -25.61
CA GLN A 39 0.99 21.36 -25.92
C GLN A 39 0.13 21.36 -27.19
N ASN A 40 0.02 20.23 -27.91
CA ASN A 40 -0.64 20.12 -29.22
C ASN A 40 0.01 20.98 -30.32
N ASP A 41 1.33 21.18 -30.27
CA ASP A 41 2.05 21.99 -31.26
C ASP A 41 2.68 21.11 -32.35
N ALA A 42 1.86 20.68 -33.31
CA ALA A 42 2.29 19.81 -34.40
C ALA A 42 3.37 20.46 -35.29
N SER A 43 3.34 21.79 -35.43
CA SER A 43 4.31 22.55 -36.23
C SER A 43 5.70 22.52 -35.61
N ALA A 44 5.81 22.76 -34.30
CA ALA A 44 7.09 22.67 -33.60
C ALA A 44 7.61 21.23 -33.53
N VAL A 45 6.73 20.24 -33.30
CA VAL A 45 7.11 18.83 -33.36
C VAL A 45 7.67 18.47 -34.74
N ARG A 46 6.98 18.86 -35.83
CA ARG A 46 7.45 18.60 -37.21
C ARG A 46 8.81 19.23 -37.46
N LYS A 47 9.02 20.49 -37.05
CA LYS A 47 10.31 21.19 -37.19
C LYS A 47 11.43 20.46 -36.46
N LEU A 48 11.20 20.05 -35.21
CA LEU A 48 12.19 19.31 -34.41
C LEU A 48 12.55 17.96 -35.05
N LEU A 49 11.58 17.24 -35.62
CA LEU A 49 11.83 15.98 -36.32
C LEU A 49 12.55 16.13 -37.65
N GLN A 50 12.37 17.28 -38.34
CA GLN A 50 13.15 17.61 -39.54
C GLN A 50 14.61 17.92 -39.20
N GLU A 51 14.86 18.58 -38.06
CA GLU A 51 16.21 18.86 -37.57
C GLU A 51 16.91 17.60 -37.03
N ASP A 52 16.19 16.78 -36.26
CA ASP A 52 16.68 15.54 -35.66
C ASP A 52 15.61 14.45 -35.66
N ARG A 53 15.66 13.59 -36.67
CA ARG A 53 14.72 12.48 -36.83
C ARG A 53 14.78 11.46 -35.70
N SER A 54 15.89 11.38 -34.96
CA SER A 54 16.03 10.43 -33.85
C SER A 54 15.09 10.72 -32.68
N LEU A 55 14.54 11.94 -32.61
CA LEU A 55 13.62 12.37 -31.55
C LEU A 55 12.24 11.73 -31.63
N VAL A 56 11.87 11.13 -32.76
CA VAL A 56 10.53 10.52 -32.95
C VAL A 56 10.23 9.42 -31.92
N ASN A 57 11.26 8.68 -31.50
CA ASN A 57 11.19 7.63 -30.49
C ASN A 57 11.95 8.02 -29.21
N ALA A 58 12.09 9.33 -28.95
CA ALA A 58 12.68 9.81 -27.71
C ALA A 58 11.86 9.33 -26.50
N ARG A 59 12.50 9.10 -25.35
CA ARG A 59 11.86 8.54 -24.17
C ARG A 59 12.11 9.41 -22.94
N ASP A 60 11.06 9.66 -22.16
CA ASP A 60 11.18 10.32 -20.85
C ASP A 60 11.65 9.35 -19.76
N TYR A 61 11.65 9.81 -18.51
CA TYR A 61 12.04 9.00 -17.36
C TYR A 61 11.14 7.76 -17.16
N ASP A 62 9.89 7.80 -17.64
CA ASP A 62 8.93 6.69 -17.60
C ASP A 62 8.93 5.85 -18.88
N ASN A 63 9.94 6.01 -19.74
CA ASN A 63 10.03 5.38 -21.06
C ASN A 63 8.90 5.77 -22.02
N ARG A 64 8.15 6.85 -21.77
CA ARG A 64 7.08 7.30 -22.66
C ARG A 64 7.66 8.03 -23.87
N THR A 65 7.10 7.75 -25.03
CA THR A 65 7.44 8.42 -26.29
C THR A 65 6.54 9.64 -26.54
N PRO A 66 6.91 10.56 -27.45
CA PRO A 66 6.00 11.63 -27.89
C PRO A 66 4.64 11.11 -28.35
N LEU A 67 4.61 9.90 -28.92
CA LEU A 67 3.37 9.27 -29.35
C LEU A 67 2.48 8.85 -28.18
N HIS A 68 3.05 8.38 -27.04
CA HIS A 68 2.27 8.14 -25.82
C HIS A 68 1.60 9.43 -25.33
N VAL A 69 2.37 10.52 -25.26
CA VAL A 69 1.86 11.83 -24.82
C VAL A 69 0.73 12.32 -25.72
N ALA A 70 0.93 12.30 -27.04
CA ALA A 70 -0.10 12.68 -27.99
C ALA A 70 -1.36 11.80 -27.88
N SER A 71 -1.17 10.48 -27.68
CA SER A 71 -2.25 9.50 -27.61
C SER A 71 -3.13 9.66 -26.37
N LEU A 72 -2.51 9.87 -25.21
CA LEU A 72 -3.20 10.12 -23.94
C LEU A 72 -4.12 11.34 -24.02
N HIS A 73 -3.64 12.42 -24.63
CA HIS A 73 -4.43 13.65 -24.76
C HIS A 73 -5.42 13.61 -25.94
N GLY A 74 -5.12 12.81 -26.97
CA GLY A 74 -5.92 12.67 -28.18
C GLY A 74 -5.54 13.68 -29.27
N TRP A 75 -4.28 14.11 -29.31
CA TRP A 75 -3.77 15.12 -30.24
C TRP A 75 -3.49 14.50 -31.61
N ILE A 76 -4.53 14.44 -32.44
CA ILE A 76 -4.54 13.74 -33.73
C ILE A 76 -3.46 14.27 -34.68
N ASP A 77 -3.30 15.59 -34.79
CA ASP A 77 -2.36 16.18 -35.75
C ASP A 77 -0.90 15.91 -35.35
N VAL A 78 -0.61 15.95 -34.05
CA VAL A 78 0.69 15.59 -33.49
C VAL A 78 0.98 14.10 -33.69
N ALA A 79 0.01 13.23 -33.36
CA ALA A 79 0.19 11.79 -33.51
C ALA A 79 0.37 11.38 -34.99
N THR A 80 -0.40 11.98 -35.89
CA THR A 80 -0.26 11.77 -37.34
C THR A 80 1.13 12.18 -37.81
N CYS A 81 1.60 13.36 -37.40
CA CYS A 81 2.96 13.81 -37.69
C CYS A 81 4.02 12.83 -37.18
N LEU A 82 3.91 12.36 -35.92
CA LEU A 82 4.85 11.40 -35.36
C LEU A 82 4.86 10.06 -36.12
N LEU A 83 3.68 9.55 -36.48
CA LEU A 83 3.52 8.31 -37.25
C LEU A 83 4.10 8.44 -38.67
N GLU A 84 3.86 9.56 -39.37
CA GLU A 84 4.47 9.87 -40.67
C GLU A 84 6.00 9.84 -40.62
N PHE A 85 6.60 10.29 -39.52
CA PHE A 85 8.05 10.27 -39.33
C PHE A 85 8.62 8.92 -38.89
N GLY A 86 7.76 7.92 -38.66
CA GLY A 86 8.14 6.55 -38.30
C GLY A 86 8.17 6.28 -36.79
N ALA A 87 7.30 6.94 -36.01
CA ALA A 87 7.11 6.59 -34.61
C ALA A 87 6.67 5.12 -34.48
N ASP A 88 7.28 4.42 -33.53
CA ASP A 88 6.87 3.05 -33.21
C ASP A 88 5.52 3.08 -32.47
N VAL A 89 4.47 2.69 -33.17
CA VAL A 89 3.08 2.65 -32.69
C VAL A 89 2.87 1.69 -31.51
N ASN A 90 3.78 0.72 -31.33
CA ASN A 90 3.70 -0.32 -30.32
C ASN A 90 4.80 -0.21 -29.25
N SER A 91 5.49 0.94 -29.18
CA SER A 91 6.47 1.19 -28.12
C SER A 91 5.82 1.07 -26.75
N GLN A 92 6.56 0.50 -25.79
CA GLN A 92 6.08 0.27 -24.43
C GLN A 92 6.74 1.22 -23.44
N ASP A 93 5.94 1.81 -22.56
CA ASP A 93 6.41 2.59 -21.42
C ASP A 93 6.87 1.71 -20.24
N ARG A 94 7.23 2.33 -19.11
CA ARG A 94 7.65 1.65 -17.87
C ARG A 94 6.59 0.67 -17.32
N TRP A 95 5.31 0.90 -17.59
CA TRP A 95 4.20 0.06 -17.16
C TRP A 95 3.75 -0.95 -18.24
N ARG A 96 4.49 -1.03 -19.35
CA ARG A 96 4.17 -1.85 -20.53
C ARG A 96 2.91 -1.40 -21.25
N ASN A 97 2.48 -0.16 -21.06
CA ASN A 97 1.40 0.42 -21.84
C ASN A 97 1.94 0.85 -23.21
N THR A 98 1.06 0.74 -24.20
CA THR A 98 1.27 1.23 -25.56
C THR A 98 0.53 2.55 -25.76
N PRO A 99 0.89 3.35 -26.78
CA PRO A 99 0.13 4.55 -27.13
C PRO A 99 -1.37 4.26 -27.35
N LEU A 100 -1.70 3.09 -27.92
CA LEU A 100 -3.09 2.67 -28.10
C LEU A 100 -3.79 2.41 -26.76
N ALA A 101 -3.13 1.75 -25.81
CA ALA A 101 -3.66 1.53 -24.47
C ALA A 101 -3.93 2.87 -23.73
N ASP A 102 -3.03 3.85 -23.85
CA ASP A 102 -3.23 5.20 -23.28
C ASP A 102 -4.44 5.90 -23.91
N ALA A 103 -4.62 5.80 -25.23
CA ALA A 103 -5.78 6.37 -25.93
C ALA A 103 -7.10 5.69 -25.53
N GLU A 104 -7.10 4.36 -25.34
CA GLU A 104 -8.24 3.59 -24.85
C GLU A 104 -8.61 3.98 -23.42
N GLY A 105 -7.62 4.05 -22.52
CA GLY A 105 -7.79 4.48 -21.14
C GLY A 105 -8.32 5.91 -20.98
N ALA A 106 -7.89 6.82 -21.86
CA ALA A 106 -8.39 8.20 -21.92
C ALA A 106 -9.66 8.38 -22.77
N LYS A 107 -10.24 7.28 -23.30
CA LYS A 107 -11.47 7.26 -24.13
C LYS A 107 -11.39 8.18 -25.37
N LYS A 108 -10.23 8.24 -26.02
CA LYS A 108 -9.95 9.09 -27.19
C LYS A 108 -10.30 8.37 -28.50
N HIS A 109 -11.59 8.24 -28.79
CA HIS A 109 -12.12 7.48 -29.94
C HIS A 109 -11.40 7.72 -31.28
N LYS A 110 -11.23 8.99 -31.70
CA LYS A 110 -10.54 9.32 -32.95
C LYS A 110 -9.06 8.89 -32.96
N MET A 111 -8.40 8.93 -31.81
CA MET A 111 -7.00 8.51 -31.66
C MET A 111 -6.87 7.00 -31.72
N ILE A 112 -7.82 6.28 -31.10
CA ILE A 112 -7.90 4.81 -31.15
C ILE A 112 -8.03 4.34 -32.60
N GLU A 113 -8.90 4.97 -33.39
CA GLU A 113 -9.06 4.67 -34.81
C GLU A 113 -7.78 4.95 -35.61
N LEU A 114 -7.13 6.09 -35.36
CA LEU A 114 -5.85 6.44 -35.99
C LEU A 114 -4.78 5.40 -35.67
N LEU A 115 -4.54 5.09 -34.40
CA LEU A 115 -3.48 4.16 -34.00
C LEU A 115 -3.74 2.74 -34.53
N LYS A 116 -5.00 2.29 -34.56
CA LYS A 116 -5.38 1.00 -35.16
C LYS A 116 -5.12 0.95 -36.67
N SER A 117 -5.36 2.04 -37.41
CA SER A 117 -5.08 2.07 -38.85
C SER A 117 -3.59 1.97 -39.18
N TYR A 118 -2.72 2.37 -38.23
CA TYR A 118 -1.27 2.21 -38.32
C TYR A 118 -0.75 0.90 -37.69
N GLY A 119 -1.62 -0.05 -37.34
CA GLY A 119 -1.23 -1.36 -36.78
C GLY A 119 -0.91 -1.33 -35.28
N GLY A 120 -1.44 -0.35 -34.55
CA GLY A 120 -1.37 -0.28 -33.09
C GLY A 120 -2.07 -1.45 -32.43
N LEU A 121 -1.41 -2.05 -31.45
CA LEU A 121 -1.88 -3.19 -30.66
C LEU A 121 -2.06 -2.74 -29.22
N SER A 122 -3.17 -3.16 -28.61
CA SER A 122 -3.44 -2.83 -27.21
C SER A 122 -2.65 -3.80 -26.32
N TYR A 123 -1.50 -3.33 -25.84
CA TYR A 123 -0.69 -4.00 -24.81
C TYR A 123 -0.61 -3.12 -23.56
N GLY A 124 -0.68 -3.78 -22.39
CA GLY A 124 -0.70 -3.12 -21.08
C GLY A 124 -1.72 -3.77 -20.15
N GLN A 125 -1.47 -5.00 -19.69
CA GLN A 125 -2.40 -5.70 -18.79
C GLN A 125 -2.29 -5.24 -17.33
N ASN A 126 -1.30 -4.39 -16.98
CA ASN A 126 -0.89 -4.17 -15.59
C ASN A 126 -0.74 -2.69 -15.14
N GLY A 127 -1.24 -1.67 -15.86
CA GLY A 127 -0.89 -0.27 -15.53
C GLY A 127 -1.88 0.85 -15.86
N SER A 128 -2.13 1.68 -14.84
CA SER A 128 -2.71 3.06 -14.77
C SER A 128 -4.15 3.36 -15.20
N HIS A 129 -4.75 2.65 -16.15
CA HIS A 129 -6.09 2.99 -16.68
C HIS A 129 -7.20 1.98 -16.38
N PHE A 130 -7.06 1.17 -15.32
CA PHE A 130 -8.26 0.64 -14.69
C PHE A 130 -9.04 1.84 -14.15
N GLU A 131 -10.16 2.19 -14.79
CA GLU A 131 -11.27 2.69 -14.00
C GLU A 131 -11.40 1.69 -12.85
N PRO A 132 -11.25 2.11 -11.58
CA PRO A 132 -11.52 1.21 -10.47
C PRO A 132 -12.89 0.63 -10.78
N LYS A 133 -12.99 -0.70 -10.91
CA LYS A 133 -14.29 -1.36 -11.12
C LYS A 133 -15.26 -0.64 -10.19
N PRO A 134 -16.31 0.02 -10.71
CA PRO A 134 -17.17 0.83 -9.85
C PRO A 134 -17.59 -0.08 -8.72
N VAL A 135 -17.09 0.21 -7.53
CA VAL A 135 -17.46 -0.58 -6.36
C VAL A 135 -18.93 -0.24 -6.20
N PRO A 136 -19.86 -1.19 -6.42
CA PRO A 136 -21.26 -0.89 -6.25
C PRO A 136 -21.41 -0.28 -4.85
N PRO A 137 -22.23 0.79 -4.71
CA PRO A 137 -22.49 1.36 -3.40
C PRO A 137 -22.85 0.21 -2.44
N PRO A 138 -22.35 0.24 -1.19
CA PRO A 138 -22.59 -0.84 -0.26
C PRO A 138 -24.08 -1.18 -0.25
N LEU A 139 -24.38 -2.45 -0.51
CA LEU A 139 -25.77 -2.91 -0.60
C LEU A 139 -26.45 -2.56 0.73
N PRO A 140 -27.67 -2.01 0.73
CA PRO A 140 -28.32 -1.44 1.92
C PRO A 140 -28.50 -2.42 3.11
N ASN A 141 -28.28 -3.72 2.90
CA ASN A 141 -28.37 -4.77 3.93
C ASN A 141 -27.05 -5.55 4.15
N LYS A 142 -25.94 -5.14 3.54
CA LYS A 142 -24.62 -5.75 3.77
C LYS A 142 -23.76 -4.76 4.54
N CYS A 143 -23.22 -5.18 5.67
CA CYS A 143 -22.26 -4.36 6.42
C CYS A 143 -21.09 -3.98 5.51
N ASP A 144 -20.78 -2.69 5.40
CA ASP A 144 -19.69 -2.15 4.56
C ASP A 144 -18.32 -2.78 4.86
N TRP A 145 -18.17 -3.33 6.07
CA TRP A 145 -16.96 -3.98 6.56
C TRP A 145 -16.89 -5.49 6.24
N GLU A 146 -17.94 -6.12 5.71
CA GLU A 146 -17.93 -7.55 5.37
C GLU A 146 -17.16 -7.78 4.05
N VAL A 147 -16.00 -8.42 4.16
CA VAL A 147 -15.06 -8.66 3.06
C VAL A 147 -15.39 -9.99 2.38
N ASP A 148 -15.33 -10.06 1.05
CA ASP A 148 -15.30 -11.36 0.36
C ASP A 148 -13.89 -11.95 0.44
N PRO A 149 -13.69 -13.19 0.96
CA PRO A 149 -12.39 -13.85 1.00
C PRO A 149 -11.61 -13.84 -0.31
N SER A 150 -12.28 -13.83 -1.46
CA SER A 150 -11.61 -13.78 -2.77
C SER A 150 -10.93 -12.45 -3.06
N GLU A 151 -11.25 -11.38 -2.33
CA GLU A 151 -10.58 -10.08 -2.43
C GLU A 151 -9.24 -10.03 -1.69
N LEU A 152 -8.97 -11.01 -0.82
CA LEU A 152 -7.73 -11.12 -0.05
C LEU A 152 -6.70 -11.89 -0.87
N ASP A 153 -5.57 -11.24 -1.14
CA ASP A 153 -4.42 -11.83 -1.80
C ASP A 153 -3.41 -12.33 -0.75
N PHE A 154 -3.24 -13.65 -0.72
CA PHE A 154 -2.31 -14.37 0.16
C PHE A 154 -1.05 -14.88 -0.57
N SER A 155 -0.83 -14.52 -1.83
CA SER A 155 0.29 -15.01 -2.65
C SER A 155 1.67 -14.78 -2.01
N ASN A 156 1.85 -13.64 -1.35
CA ASN A 156 3.06 -13.27 -0.60
C ASN A 156 2.83 -13.26 0.92
N SER A 157 1.90 -14.09 1.41
CA SER A 157 1.56 -14.15 2.83
C SER A 157 2.61 -14.89 3.65
N ASN A 158 2.77 -14.45 4.90
CA ASN A 158 3.54 -15.15 5.90
C ASN A 158 2.82 -15.07 7.25
N ILE A 159 3.00 -16.11 8.07
CA ILE A 159 2.46 -16.13 9.43
C ILE A 159 3.30 -15.17 10.27
N ILE A 160 2.66 -14.14 10.83
CA ILE A 160 3.29 -13.14 11.70
C ILE A 160 3.01 -13.40 13.17
N GLY A 161 2.02 -14.24 13.49
CA GLY A 161 1.72 -14.64 14.86
C GLY A 161 0.85 -15.88 14.94
N LYS A 162 0.92 -16.60 16.05
CA LYS A 162 0.03 -17.71 16.39
C LYS A 162 -0.55 -17.47 17.78
N GLY A 163 -1.87 -17.55 17.90
CA GLY A 163 -2.60 -17.49 19.16
C GLY A 163 -3.28 -18.82 19.47
N SER A 164 -4.00 -18.87 20.59
CA SER A 164 -4.77 -20.05 21.02
C SER A 164 -5.90 -20.44 20.06
N PHE A 165 -6.53 -19.44 19.43
CA PHE A 165 -7.72 -19.64 18.59
C PHE A 165 -7.44 -19.56 17.09
N GLY A 166 -6.21 -19.18 16.71
CA GLY A 166 -5.78 -19.24 15.34
C GLY A 166 -4.51 -18.49 15.05
N GLU A 167 -4.36 -18.04 13.82
CA GLU A 167 -3.10 -17.50 13.32
C GLU A 167 -3.31 -16.12 12.71
N ILE A 168 -2.26 -15.31 12.78
CA ILE A 168 -2.23 -13.98 12.19
C ILE A 168 -1.32 -14.06 10.97
N LEU A 169 -1.88 -13.77 9.81
CA LEU A 169 -1.18 -13.74 8.54
C LEU A 169 -1.04 -12.30 8.05
N ARG A 170 0.06 -12.00 7.39
CA ARG A 170 0.15 -10.82 6.54
C ARG A 170 -0.47 -11.13 5.19
N ALA A 171 -1.30 -10.23 4.65
CA ALA A 171 -1.91 -10.36 3.33
C ALA A 171 -2.02 -9.00 2.64
N SER A 172 -2.58 -8.97 1.43
CA SER A 172 -2.94 -7.75 0.71
C SER A 172 -4.45 -7.72 0.43
N TRP A 173 -5.09 -6.59 0.70
CA TRP A 173 -6.50 -6.36 0.34
C TRP A 173 -6.58 -5.12 -0.54
N ARG A 174 -6.98 -5.30 -1.81
CA ARG A 174 -7.04 -4.22 -2.81
C ARG A 174 -5.73 -3.41 -2.90
N GLY A 175 -4.59 -4.09 -2.77
CA GLY A 175 -3.24 -3.49 -2.79
C GLY A 175 -2.77 -2.90 -1.45
N THR A 176 -3.64 -2.89 -0.42
CA THR A 176 -3.30 -2.41 0.91
C THR A 176 -2.77 -3.58 1.76
N PRO A 177 -1.58 -3.49 2.36
CA PRO A 177 -1.09 -4.50 3.30
C PRO A 177 -1.98 -4.58 4.54
N VAL A 178 -2.41 -5.78 4.90
CA VAL A 178 -3.31 -6.04 6.03
C VAL A 178 -2.82 -7.18 6.91
N ALA A 179 -3.20 -7.14 8.18
CA ALA A 179 -3.05 -8.26 9.11
C ALA A 179 -4.40 -9.00 9.18
N VAL A 180 -4.36 -10.31 8.98
CA VAL A 180 -5.54 -11.18 8.94
C VAL A 180 -5.44 -12.19 10.07
N LYS A 181 -6.28 -12.03 11.10
CA LYS A 181 -6.45 -13.01 12.17
C LYS A 181 -7.47 -14.04 11.71
N ARG A 182 -6.98 -15.23 11.35
CA ARG A 182 -7.75 -16.36 10.83
C ARG A 182 -8.04 -17.36 11.95
N ILE A 183 -9.31 -17.65 12.18
CA ILE A 183 -9.72 -18.73 13.09
C ILE A 183 -9.42 -20.08 12.44
N LEU A 184 -8.84 -21.01 13.19
CA LEU A 184 -8.49 -22.33 12.66
C LEU A 184 -9.76 -23.10 12.28
N PRO A 185 -9.73 -23.89 11.18
CA PRO A 185 -10.86 -24.70 10.76
C PRO A 185 -11.41 -25.61 11.87
N SER A 186 -10.53 -26.19 12.69
CA SER A 186 -10.89 -27.05 13.83
C SER A 186 -11.71 -26.35 14.92
N LEU A 187 -11.60 -25.02 15.03
CA LEU A 187 -12.30 -24.20 16.01
C LEU A 187 -13.44 -23.39 15.38
N SER A 188 -13.58 -23.43 14.05
CA SER A 188 -14.51 -22.60 13.28
C SER A 188 -15.98 -23.01 13.41
N ASP A 189 -16.26 -24.14 14.07
CA ASP A 189 -17.61 -24.64 14.39
C ASP A 189 -17.96 -24.49 15.87
N ASP A 190 -17.00 -24.11 16.71
CA ASP A 190 -17.25 -23.90 18.13
C ASP A 190 -18.07 -22.63 18.35
N ARG A 191 -19.26 -22.79 18.95
CA ARG A 191 -20.19 -21.68 19.18
C ARG A 191 -19.59 -20.57 20.04
N LEU A 192 -18.77 -20.89 21.03
CA LEU A 192 -18.14 -19.90 21.92
C LEU A 192 -17.10 -19.10 21.14
N VAL A 193 -16.25 -19.77 20.35
CA VAL A 193 -15.23 -19.11 19.52
C VAL A 193 -15.87 -18.19 18.47
N ILE A 194 -16.96 -18.64 17.84
CA ILE A 194 -17.71 -17.82 16.88
C ILE A 194 -18.34 -16.61 17.57
N GLN A 195 -18.88 -16.79 18.78
CA GLN A 195 -19.48 -15.71 19.56
C GLN A 195 -18.43 -14.66 19.97
N ASP A 196 -17.28 -15.10 20.46
CA ASP A 196 -16.16 -14.22 20.85
C ASP A 196 -15.62 -13.47 19.62
N PHE A 197 -15.47 -14.15 18.48
CA PHE A 197 -15.08 -13.52 17.22
C PHE A 197 -16.08 -12.43 16.79
N ARG A 198 -17.39 -12.73 16.83
CA ARG A 198 -18.42 -11.73 16.51
C ARG A 198 -18.43 -10.58 17.51
N HIS A 199 -18.14 -10.83 18.78
CA HIS A 199 -18.00 -9.78 19.78
C HIS A 199 -16.83 -8.85 19.46
N GLU A 200 -15.67 -9.42 19.14
CA GLU A 200 -14.46 -8.69 18.75
C GLU A 200 -14.73 -7.81 17.52
N VAL A 201 -15.37 -8.35 16.47
CA VAL A 201 -15.78 -7.57 15.28
C VAL A 201 -16.70 -6.41 15.66
N ASN A 202 -17.77 -6.66 16.43
CA ASN A 202 -18.74 -5.63 16.80
C ASN A 202 -18.15 -4.51 17.66
N LEU A 203 -17.11 -4.82 18.43
CA LEU A 203 -16.35 -3.84 19.21
C LEU A 203 -15.45 -3.02 18.27
N LEU A 204 -14.66 -3.69 17.45
CA LEU A 204 -13.68 -3.07 16.55
C LEU A 204 -14.30 -2.15 15.49
N VAL A 205 -15.51 -2.46 15.01
CA VAL A 205 -16.28 -1.60 14.10
C VAL A 205 -16.48 -0.18 14.66
N LYS A 206 -16.52 -0.04 16.00
CA LYS A 206 -16.77 1.24 16.68
C LYS A 206 -15.49 2.04 16.95
N LEU A 207 -14.31 1.45 16.75
CA LEU A 207 -13.05 2.06 17.14
C LEU A 207 -12.34 2.74 15.97
N ARG A 208 -12.02 4.02 16.17
CA ARG A 208 -11.24 4.86 15.25
C ARG A 208 -10.41 5.84 16.07
N HIS A 209 -9.11 5.57 16.19
CA HIS A 209 -8.19 6.43 16.92
C HIS A 209 -6.75 6.21 16.43
N PRO A 210 -5.89 7.25 16.33
CA PRO A 210 -4.52 7.11 15.85
C PRO A 210 -3.65 6.14 16.65
N ASN A 211 -3.92 5.95 17.95
CA ASN A 211 -3.20 5.01 18.83
C ASN A 211 -3.97 3.69 19.08
N VAL A 212 -4.94 3.35 18.24
CA VAL A 212 -5.64 2.05 18.26
C VAL A 212 -5.53 1.43 16.88
N VAL A 213 -5.29 0.12 16.82
CA VAL A 213 -5.20 -0.62 15.55
C VAL A 213 -6.52 -0.48 14.77
N GLN A 214 -6.42 0.02 13.54
CA GLN A 214 -7.56 0.28 12.68
C GLN A 214 -8.14 -1.03 12.15
N PHE A 215 -9.41 -1.26 12.47
CA PHE A 215 -10.24 -2.27 11.83
C PHE A 215 -10.56 -1.88 10.39
N LEU A 216 -10.43 -2.84 9.48
CA LEU A 216 -10.70 -2.64 8.05
C LEU A 216 -11.87 -3.49 7.56
N GLY A 217 -12.03 -4.70 8.10
CA GLY A 217 -13.13 -5.57 7.73
C GLY A 217 -13.10 -6.93 8.41
N ALA A 218 -14.10 -7.75 8.13
CA ALA A 218 -14.17 -9.13 8.60
C ALA A 218 -14.83 -10.04 7.57
N VAL A 219 -14.53 -11.33 7.65
CA VAL A 219 -15.26 -12.41 6.97
C VAL A 219 -16.03 -13.15 8.05
N THR A 220 -17.35 -12.99 8.04
CA THR A 220 -18.26 -13.60 9.03
C THR A 220 -19.24 -14.58 8.38
N GLY A 221 -19.53 -14.43 7.08
CA GLY A 221 -20.48 -15.25 6.34
C GLY A 221 -19.89 -16.48 5.64
N LYS A 222 -18.56 -16.55 5.48
CA LYS A 222 -17.85 -17.68 4.86
C LYS A 222 -16.74 -18.18 5.77
N LYS A 223 -16.35 -19.44 5.61
CA LYS A 223 -15.18 -20.01 6.29
C LYS A 223 -13.93 -19.91 5.39
N PRO A 224 -12.73 -19.76 5.99
CA PRO A 224 -12.48 -19.56 7.42
C PRO A 224 -12.90 -18.16 7.89
N LEU A 225 -13.30 -18.02 9.15
CA LEU A 225 -13.60 -16.72 9.75
C LEU A 225 -12.32 -15.90 9.87
N MET A 226 -12.37 -14.64 9.46
CA MET A 226 -11.19 -13.78 9.38
C MET A 226 -11.50 -12.37 9.87
N LEU A 227 -10.64 -11.82 10.73
CA LEU A 227 -10.65 -10.42 11.14
C LEU A 227 -9.50 -9.70 10.42
N ILE A 228 -9.80 -8.58 9.78
CA ILE A 228 -8.85 -7.81 8.97
C ILE A 228 -8.60 -6.45 9.61
N THR A 229 -7.34 -6.17 9.93
CA THR A 229 -6.87 -4.89 10.45
C THR A 229 -5.73 -4.35 9.61
N GLU A 230 -5.35 -3.09 9.84
CA GLU A 230 -4.12 -2.55 9.28
C GLU A 230 -2.89 -3.43 9.66
N TYR A 231 -1.95 -3.57 8.73
CA TYR A 231 -0.67 -4.21 9.01
C TYR A 231 0.35 -3.19 9.49
N LEU A 232 0.80 -3.34 10.74
CA LEU A 232 1.82 -2.49 11.35
C LEU A 232 3.20 -3.14 11.18
N ARG A 233 4.09 -2.45 10.45
CA ARG A 233 5.36 -3.03 9.97
C ARG A 233 6.44 -3.09 11.05
N GLY A 234 6.29 -2.32 12.13
CA GLY A 234 7.28 -2.25 13.20
C GLY A 234 7.22 -3.44 14.17
N GLY A 235 6.25 -4.34 14.03
CA GLY A 235 6.09 -5.50 14.91
C GLY A 235 5.49 -5.12 16.28
N ASP A 236 5.74 -5.96 17.29
CA ASP A 236 5.23 -5.77 18.66
C ASP A 236 6.29 -5.19 19.61
N LEU A 237 5.81 -4.45 20.61
CA LEU A 237 6.65 -3.76 21.58
C LEU A 237 7.46 -4.74 22.45
N HIS A 238 6.96 -5.95 22.70
CA HIS A 238 7.72 -6.95 23.45
C HIS A 238 9.00 -7.34 22.73
N GLN A 239 8.92 -7.65 21.42
CA GLN A 239 10.09 -7.97 20.62
C GLN A 239 11.03 -6.77 20.51
N TYR A 240 10.50 -5.56 20.30
CA TYR A 240 11.30 -4.33 20.25
C TYR A 240 12.10 -4.09 21.54
N LEU A 241 11.46 -4.23 22.70
CA LEU A 241 12.10 -4.10 24.02
C LEU A 241 13.10 -5.22 24.34
N LYS A 242 13.02 -6.36 23.64
CA LYS A 242 13.99 -7.45 23.77
C LYS A 242 15.23 -7.20 22.92
N GLU A 243 15.05 -6.64 21.73
CA GLU A 243 16.14 -6.32 20.80
C GLU A 243 16.90 -5.05 21.21
N LYS A 244 16.18 -4.07 21.74
CA LYS A 244 16.77 -2.87 22.35
C LYS A 244 17.06 -3.17 23.82
N ASN A 245 18.32 -3.02 24.25
CA ASN A 245 18.73 -3.15 25.66
C ASN A 245 18.21 -1.97 26.52
N GLY A 246 16.88 -1.81 26.59
CA GLY A 246 16.22 -0.70 27.27
C GLY A 246 15.87 0.47 26.34
N LEU A 247 14.92 1.28 26.80
CA LEU A 247 14.52 2.53 26.14
C LEU A 247 15.28 3.71 26.76
N ASN A 248 15.63 4.70 25.94
CA ASN A 248 16.00 6.00 26.49
C ASN A 248 14.75 6.70 27.08
N SER A 249 14.95 7.60 28.04
CA SER A 249 13.84 8.23 28.78
C SER A 249 12.83 8.96 27.87
N SER A 250 13.30 9.56 26.77
CA SER A 250 12.43 10.27 25.83
C SER A 250 11.52 9.32 25.05
N ALA A 251 12.08 8.23 24.52
CA ALA A 251 11.31 7.19 23.82
C ALA A 251 10.30 6.54 24.75
N ALA A 252 10.68 6.26 26.00
CA ALA A 252 9.79 5.67 26.98
C ALA A 252 8.59 6.57 27.32
N ILE A 253 8.81 7.89 27.46
CA ILE A 253 7.73 8.87 27.66
C ILE A 253 6.80 8.91 26.45
N ASN A 254 7.34 8.97 25.23
CA ASN A 254 6.52 8.99 24.01
C ASN A 254 5.68 7.71 23.86
N PHE A 255 6.27 6.55 24.18
CA PHE A 255 5.56 5.27 24.14
C PHE A 255 4.44 5.22 25.16
N ALA A 256 4.72 5.64 26.40
CA ALA A 256 3.71 5.73 27.45
C ALA A 256 2.57 6.68 27.05
N LEU A 257 2.88 7.81 26.42
CA LEU A 257 1.89 8.78 25.97
C LEU A 257 0.98 8.20 24.88
N ASP A 258 1.53 7.50 23.89
CA ASP A 258 0.74 6.87 22.83
C ASP A 258 -0.17 5.77 23.38
N ILE A 259 0.34 4.92 24.27
CA ILE A 259 -0.47 3.89 24.95
C ILE A 259 -1.57 4.55 25.78
N ALA A 260 -1.24 5.58 26.56
CA ALA A 260 -2.20 6.30 27.40
C ALA A 260 -3.31 6.97 26.56
N ARG A 261 -2.97 7.56 25.41
CA ARG A 261 -3.97 8.13 24.48
C ARG A 261 -4.90 7.06 23.92
N GLY A 262 -4.35 5.91 23.51
CA GLY A 262 -5.14 4.76 23.08
C GLY A 262 -6.11 4.27 24.16
N MET A 263 -5.62 4.09 25.39
CA MET A 263 -6.44 3.64 26.53
C MET A 263 -7.47 4.68 26.97
N ALA A 264 -7.12 5.97 26.96
CA ALA A 264 -8.04 7.05 27.27
C ALA A 264 -9.21 7.09 26.26
N TYR A 265 -8.94 6.86 24.98
CA TYR A 265 -9.98 6.74 23.97
C TYR A 265 -10.93 5.56 24.26
N LEU A 266 -10.39 4.39 24.60
CA LEU A 266 -11.19 3.20 24.91
C LEU A 266 -12.07 3.38 26.15
N HIS A 267 -11.58 4.11 27.15
CA HIS A 267 -12.29 4.32 28.41
C HIS A 267 -13.26 5.51 28.38
N ASN A 268 -13.41 6.18 27.24
CA ASN A 268 -14.25 7.36 27.14
C ASN A 268 -15.75 7.01 27.10
N GLU A 269 -16.56 7.85 27.74
CA GLU A 269 -18.02 7.71 27.74
C GLU A 269 -18.62 8.04 26.36
N PRO A 270 -19.78 7.46 26.00
CA PRO A 270 -20.67 6.60 26.80
C PRO A 270 -20.40 5.08 26.66
N ASN A 271 -19.39 4.69 25.89
CA ASN A 271 -19.11 3.28 25.55
C ASN A 271 -17.75 2.87 26.10
N VAL A 272 -17.66 2.69 27.42
CA VAL A 272 -16.42 2.30 28.09
C VAL A 272 -16.03 0.88 27.68
N ILE A 273 -14.88 0.76 27.00
CA ILE A 273 -14.29 -0.49 26.56
C ILE A 273 -13.09 -0.80 27.45
N ILE A 274 -13.20 -1.86 28.25
CA ILE A 274 -12.05 -2.34 29.03
C ILE A 274 -11.27 -3.33 28.16
N HIS A 275 -10.00 -3.03 27.89
CA HIS A 275 -9.14 -3.87 27.04
C HIS A 275 -8.89 -5.27 27.62
N ARG A 276 -8.62 -5.35 28.94
CA ARG A 276 -8.38 -6.56 29.77
C ARG A 276 -7.12 -7.39 29.45
N ASP A 277 -6.47 -7.16 28.32
CA ASP A 277 -5.23 -7.84 27.94
C ASP A 277 -4.13 -6.86 27.48
N LEU A 278 -3.94 -5.75 28.19
CA LEU A 278 -2.88 -4.80 27.84
C LEU A 278 -1.52 -5.37 28.27
N LYS A 279 -0.71 -5.77 27.28
CA LYS A 279 0.65 -6.29 27.44
C LYS A 279 1.53 -5.84 26.27
N PRO A 280 2.87 -5.83 26.38
CA PRO A 280 3.72 -5.33 25.29
C PRO A 280 3.57 -6.08 23.95
N ARG A 281 3.07 -7.33 23.95
CA ARG A 281 2.75 -8.07 22.72
C ARG A 281 1.52 -7.53 21.97
N ASN A 282 0.64 -6.84 22.68
CA ASN A 282 -0.60 -6.28 22.18
C ASN A 282 -0.45 -4.77 21.87
N VAL A 283 0.77 -4.24 21.97
CA VAL A 283 1.12 -2.89 21.54
C VAL A 283 2.04 -3.00 20.33
N LEU A 284 1.64 -2.40 19.23
CA LEU A 284 2.28 -2.56 17.93
C LEU A 284 2.92 -1.25 17.48
N LEU A 285 4.09 -1.36 16.84
CA LEU A 285 4.82 -0.22 16.29
C LEU A 285 4.39 0.05 14.85
N VAL A 286 4.06 1.30 14.53
CA VAL A 286 3.60 1.68 13.19
C VAL A 286 4.67 1.41 12.13
N ASN A 287 5.91 1.75 12.45
CA ASN A 287 7.07 1.64 11.58
C ASN A 287 8.29 1.12 12.36
N THR A 288 9.35 0.77 11.64
CA THR A 288 10.60 0.26 12.23
C THR A 288 11.41 1.34 12.94
N SER A 289 11.14 2.64 12.68
CA SER A 289 11.73 3.75 13.44
C SER A 289 11.11 3.91 14.83
N ALA A 290 10.01 3.20 15.11
CA ALA A 290 9.34 3.21 16.41
C ALA A 290 8.84 4.60 16.82
N ASP A 291 8.33 5.38 15.87
CA ASP A 291 7.90 6.76 16.15
C ASP A 291 6.53 6.81 16.85
N HIS A 292 5.67 5.84 16.56
CA HIS A 292 4.30 5.76 17.03
C HIS A 292 3.87 4.35 17.40
N LEU A 293 3.09 4.25 18.48
CA LEU A 293 2.49 3.01 18.97
C LEU A 293 0.98 2.99 18.80
N LYS A 294 0.45 1.78 18.56
CA LYS A 294 -0.98 1.49 18.56
C LYS A 294 -1.31 0.31 19.46
N VAL A 295 -2.39 0.42 20.22
CA VAL A 295 -2.94 -0.67 21.03
C VAL A 295 -3.81 -1.58 20.15
N GLY A 296 -3.61 -2.89 20.25
CA GLY A 296 -4.32 -3.91 19.48
C GLY A 296 -4.68 -5.15 20.31
N ASP A 297 -5.26 -6.14 19.64
CA ASP A 297 -5.77 -7.40 20.20
C ASP A 297 -6.87 -7.24 21.27
N PHE A 298 -8.10 -7.08 20.78
CA PHE A 298 -9.30 -6.85 21.58
C PHE A 298 -10.10 -8.13 21.87
N GLY A 299 -9.51 -9.31 21.64
CA GLY A 299 -10.20 -10.60 21.77
C GLY A 299 -10.76 -10.90 23.17
N LEU A 300 -10.24 -10.23 24.21
CA LEU A 300 -10.72 -10.33 25.60
C LEU A 300 -11.43 -9.06 26.09
N SER A 301 -11.61 -8.08 25.22
CA SER A 301 -12.19 -6.78 25.60
C SER A 301 -13.69 -6.88 25.81
N LYS A 302 -14.23 -6.10 26.76
CA LYS A 302 -15.66 -6.10 27.10
C LYS A 302 -16.22 -4.68 27.11
N LEU A 303 -17.34 -4.48 26.41
CA LEU A 303 -18.12 -3.24 26.47
C LEU A 303 -18.92 -3.19 27.77
N ILE A 304 -18.80 -2.10 28.52
CA ILE A 304 -19.65 -1.82 29.69
C ILE A 304 -20.50 -0.61 29.36
N LYS A 305 -21.83 -0.78 29.37
CA LYS A 305 -22.76 0.34 29.30
C LYS A 305 -22.93 0.90 30.71
N VAL A 306 -22.45 2.11 30.95
CA VAL A 306 -22.67 2.80 32.22
C VAL A 306 -24.13 3.25 32.25
N GLN A 307 -24.97 2.52 32.98
CA GLN A 307 -26.39 2.87 33.15
C GLN A 307 -26.63 3.84 34.32
N ASN A 308 -25.74 3.84 35.32
CA ASN A 308 -25.76 4.76 36.46
C ASN A 308 -24.32 5.20 36.80
N SER A 309 -24.13 6.49 37.05
CA SER A 309 -22.83 7.10 37.43
C SER A 309 -22.24 6.56 38.74
N HIS A 310 -23.04 5.85 39.55
CA HIS A 310 -22.65 5.33 40.86
C HIS A 310 -22.06 3.91 40.87
N ASP A 311 -22.18 3.14 39.77
CA ASP A 311 -21.56 1.80 39.67
C ASP A 311 -20.08 1.85 39.22
N VAL A 312 -19.54 3.06 39.01
CA VAL A 312 -18.21 3.30 38.40
C VAL A 312 -17.04 3.08 39.37
N TYR A 313 -17.27 2.95 40.68
CA TYR A 313 -16.18 2.87 41.65
C TYR A 313 -16.28 1.66 42.59
N LYS A 314 -16.01 0.49 42.04
CA LYS A 314 -15.28 -0.57 42.75
C LYS A 314 -14.07 -1.00 41.93
N MET A 315 -13.21 -0.02 41.65
CA MET A 315 -11.79 -0.27 41.41
C MET A 315 -11.25 -0.95 42.66
N THR A 316 -11.07 -2.26 42.64
CA THR A 316 -10.16 -2.93 43.59
C THR A 316 -8.80 -2.27 43.39
N GLY A 317 -8.30 -1.60 44.44
CA GLY A 317 -7.14 -0.71 44.43
C GLY A 317 -5.79 -1.40 44.17
N GLU A 318 -5.70 -2.14 43.06
CA GLU A 318 -4.46 -2.72 42.53
C GLU A 318 -4.14 -2.18 41.13
N THR A 319 -4.84 -1.15 40.64
CA THR A 319 -4.49 -0.50 39.37
C THR A 319 -3.34 0.47 39.57
N GLY A 320 -2.15 -0.07 39.71
CA GLY A 320 -0.87 0.61 39.50
C GLY A 320 -0.72 1.02 38.04
N SER A 321 -1.62 1.81 37.47
CA SER A 321 -1.57 2.17 36.04
C SER A 321 -0.30 2.95 35.69
N CYS A 322 0.20 3.77 36.63
CA CYS A 322 1.39 4.59 36.46
C CYS A 322 2.69 3.85 36.87
N GLU A 323 2.65 3.02 37.92
CA GLU A 323 3.77 2.15 38.31
C GLU A 323 3.95 1.00 37.31
N SER A 324 2.86 0.35 36.90
CA SER A 324 2.92 -0.72 35.90
C SER A 324 3.36 -0.22 34.54
N LEU A 325 3.14 1.04 34.14
CA LEU A 325 3.69 1.54 32.87
C LEU A 325 5.22 1.61 32.89
N LYS A 326 5.84 1.92 34.04
CA LYS A 326 7.31 1.88 34.21
C LYS A 326 7.82 0.44 34.19
N ASP A 327 7.17 -0.47 34.92
CA ASP A 327 7.51 -1.90 34.90
C ASP A 327 7.26 -2.55 33.52
N PHE A 328 6.22 -2.11 32.82
CA PHE A 328 5.80 -2.56 31.48
C PHE A 328 6.78 -2.11 30.39
N LEU A 329 7.35 -0.91 30.53
CA LEU A 329 8.37 -0.37 29.63
C LEU A 329 9.81 -0.68 30.07
N ARG A 330 10.00 -1.37 31.22
CA ARG A 330 11.30 -1.66 31.84
C ARG A 330 12.19 -0.42 31.96
N ILE A 331 11.63 0.66 32.52
CA ILE A 331 12.37 1.86 32.89
C ILE A 331 12.86 1.72 34.33
#